data_AF-A0A370I544-F1
#
_entry.id   AF-A0A370I544-F1
#
_cell.length_a   1.000
_cell.length_b   1.000
_cell.length_c   1.000
_cell.angle_alpha   90.00
_cell.angle_beta   90.00
_cell.angle_gamma   90.00
#
_symmetry.space_group_name_H-M   'P 1'
#
loop_
_entity.id
_entity.type
_entity.pdbx_description
1 polymer ?
#
loop_
_entity_poly.entity_id
_entity_poly.type
_entity_poly.pdbx_seq_one_letter_code
_entity_poly.pdbx_strand_id
1 'polypeptide(L)'
;MHQRYKELLSRHIPSFVYASEEADPEVIGNDPDPDLCVIVDPLDTSELAVRGLYGYTHVLVYSRRQARPTIAVVGDIFHHLQVYVAAQDRDGNDRAFLLTRDGHEHTLDRPSQVQLPAALVTNYLMRPEQRFQPLAAQQDFLAALSAESPDGKARGRIGVDFGSIGLCHVAAGLSDAMIEFAKGFAIWDLSPGHYILHAAGGVVTDLQGASIALDYNLDSLTDIKQAMDQRRRFIAAGNVNLAGQIRKSLRQ
;
A
#
# COMPACT_ATOMS: atom_id res chain seq x y z
N MET A 1 4.37 16.18 -13.03
CA MET A 1 5.22 15.08 -12.50
C MET A 1 5.07 13.80 -13.31
N HIS A 2 3.86 13.38 -13.68
CA HIS A 2 3.59 12.23 -14.55
C HIS A 2 4.52 12.08 -15.77
N GLN A 3 4.63 13.10 -16.65
CA GLN A 3 5.51 13.04 -17.84
C GLN A 3 6.98 12.78 -17.47
N ARG A 4 7.43 13.31 -16.34
CA ARG A 4 8.81 13.14 -15.87
C ARG A 4 9.09 11.69 -15.49
N TYR A 5 8.11 10.97 -14.94
CA TYR A 5 8.26 9.54 -14.66
C TYR A 5 8.47 8.74 -15.93
N LYS A 6 7.65 8.98 -16.97
CA LYS A 6 7.82 8.33 -18.28
C LYS A 6 9.23 8.56 -18.82
N GLU A 7 9.67 9.82 -18.87
CA GLU A 7 11.02 10.17 -19.35
C GLU A 7 12.15 9.49 -18.60
N LEU A 8 12.04 9.35 -17.28
CA LEU A 8 13.07 8.71 -16.46
C LEU A 8 13.05 7.19 -16.62
N LEU A 9 11.86 6.58 -16.61
CA LEU A 9 11.70 5.14 -16.79
C LEU A 9 12.17 4.68 -18.17
N SER A 10 11.88 5.43 -19.24
CA SER A 10 12.34 5.11 -20.60
C SER A 10 13.87 5.11 -20.79
N ARG A 11 14.63 5.68 -19.84
CA ARG A 11 16.11 5.61 -19.87
C ARG A 11 16.63 4.25 -19.38
N HIS A 12 15.82 3.51 -18.64
CA HIS A 12 16.20 2.28 -17.96
C HIS A 12 15.41 1.06 -18.44
N ILE A 13 14.17 1.26 -18.89
CA ILE A 13 13.27 0.20 -19.37
C ILE A 13 12.97 0.46 -20.85
N PRO A 14 13.48 -0.38 -21.78
CA PRO A 14 13.34 -0.13 -23.21
C PRO A 14 11.90 -0.16 -23.72
N SER A 15 11.05 -1.02 -23.17
CA SER A 15 9.62 -1.08 -23.49
C SER A 15 8.80 -1.58 -22.31
N PHE A 16 7.65 -0.96 -22.05
CA PHE A 16 6.75 -1.25 -20.94
C PHE A 16 5.37 -0.64 -21.18
N VAL A 17 4.34 -1.21 -20.56
CA VAL A 17 3.06 -0.52 -20.41
C VAL A 17 3.17 0.47 -19.26
N TYR A 18 2.88 1.75 -19.50
CA TYR A 18 2.79 2.75 -18.46
C TYR A 18 1.33 2.98 -18.10
N ALA A 19 0.99 2.82 -16.82
CA ALA A 19 -0.34 3.04 -16.27
C ALA A 19 -0.23 4.02 -15.09
N SER A 20 -1.08 5.04 -15.02
CA SER A 20 -0.97 6.04 -13.98
C SER A 20 -2.32 6.62 -13.61
N GLU A 21 -2.46 7.11 -12.38
CA GLU A 21 -3.66 7.84 -11.96
C GLU A 21 -4.07 8.93 -12.97
N GLU A 22 -3.10 9.59 -13.59
CA GLU A 22 -3.32 10.78 -14.43
C GLU A 22 -3.60 10.47 -15.91
N ALA A 23 -3.51 9.21 -16.35
CA ALA A 23 -3.71 8.86 -17.77
C ALA A 23 -4.13 7.41 -18.00
N ASP A 24 -4.84 7.18 -19.11
CA ASP A 24 -5.09 5.83 -19.62
C ASP A 24 -3.77 5.07 -19.84
N PRO A 25 -3.77 3.74 -19.68
CA PRO A 25 -2.58 2.92 -19.89
C PRO A 25 -2.12 2.98 -21.35
N GLU A 26 -0.81 3.11 -21.57
CA GLU A 26 -0.22 3.20 -22.90
C GLU A 26 1.07 2.37 -23.00
N VAL A 27 1.41 1.94 -24.21
CA VAL A 27 2.68 1.25 -24.48
C VAL A 27 3.77 2.28 -24.75
N ILE A 28 4.87 2.18 -24.01
CA ILE A 28 6.08 2.97 -24.20
C ILE A 28 7.16 2.07 -24.79
N GLY A 29 7.84 2.54 -25.84
CA GLY A 29 8.95 1.82 -26.48
C GLY A 29 8.59 1.20 -27.82
N ASN A 30 9.40 0.24 -28.27
CA ASN A 30 9.29 -0.39 -29.60
C ASN A 30 8.59 -1.75 -29.57
N ASP A 31 8.53 -2.41 -28.42
CA ASP A 31 7.77 -3.65 -28.25
C ASP A 31 6.27 -3.31 -28.09
N PRO A 32 5.39 -3.77 -29.00
CA PRO A 32 3.96 -3.48 -28.92
C PRO A 32 3.25 -4.25 -27.80
N ASP A 33 3.86 -5.29 -27.22
CA ASP A 33 3.28 -6.08 -26.14
C ASP A 33 4.30 -6.41 -25.04
N PRO A 34 4.81 -5.38 -24.34
CA PRO A 34 5.91 -5.56 -23.40
C PRO A 34 5.48 -6.29 -22.13
N ASP A 35 6.34 -7.18 -21.62
CA ASP A 35 6.09 -7.93 -20.37
C ASP A 35 5.88 -7.04 -19.15
N LEU A 36 6.58 -5.91 -19.08
CA LEU A 36 6.54 -5.05 -17.91
C LEU A 36 5.38 -4.07 -17.99
N CYS A 37 4.61 -3.99 -16.91
CA CYS A 37 3.67 -2.91 -16.65
C CYS A 37 4.21 -2.07 -15.48
N VAL A 38 4.32 -0.76 -15.66
CA VAL A 38 4.73 0.17 -14.62
C VAL A 38 3.53 1.01 -14.21
N ILE A 39 3.06 0.78 -12.98
CA ILE A 39 1.97 1.56 -12.37
C ILE A 39 2.57 2.71 -11.57
N VAL A 40 2.08 3.93 -11.80
CA VAL A 40 2.59 5.14 -11.16
C VAL A 40 1.49 6.02 -10.60
N ASP A 41 1.58 6.32 -9.32
CA ASP A 41 0.93 7.49 -8.73
C ASP A 41 2.01 8.59 -8.54
N PRO A 42 1.99 9.65 -9.36
CA PRO A 42 2.98 10.70 -9.27
C PRO A 42 2.80 11.58 -8.02
N LEU A 43 1.61 11.63 -7.41
CA LEU A 43 1.31 12.43 -6.23
C LEU A 43 0.09 11.91 -5.46
N ASP A 44 0.30 10.90 -4.62
CA ASP A 44 -0.71 10.52 -3.64
C ASP A 44 -0.85 11.63 -2.59
N THR A 45 -2.07 11.78 -2.09
CA THR A 45 -2.49 12.80 -1.13
C THR A 45 -2.24 14.23 -1.59
N SER A 46 -2.50 14.50 -2.86
CA SER A 46 -2.44 15.84 -3.48
C SER A 46 -3.06 16.96 -2.62
N GLU A 47 -4.17 16.69 -1.92
CA GLU A 47 -4.80 17.65 -1.00
C GLU A 47 -3.88 18.08 0.17
N LEU A 48 -3.10 17.16 0.74
CA LEU A 48 -2.12 17.48 1.78
C LEU A 48 -0.86 18.09 1.18
N ALA A 49 -0.49 17.66 -0.02
CA ALA A 49 0.72 18.12 -0.70
C ALA A 49 0.64 19.61 -1.02
N VAL A 50 -0.52 20.10 -1.49
CA VAL A 50 -0.71 21.55 -1.76
C VAL A 50 -0.64 22.42 -0.49
N ARG A 51 -0.74 21.81 0.69
CA ARG A 51 -0.58 22.48 2.00
C ARG A 51 0.83 22.32 2.57
N GLY A 52 1.73 21.64 1.86
CA GLY A 52 3.10 21.35 2.30
C GLY A 52 3.16 20.38 3.50
N LEU A 53 2.18 19.50 3.66
CA LEU A 53 2.09 18.59 4.81
C LEU A 53 2.59 17.19 4.50
N TYR A 54 1.96 16.49 3.55
CA TYR A 54 2.31 15.13 3.18
C TYR A 54 2.09 14.97 1.68
N GLY A 55 2.98 14.25 1.03
CA GLY A 55 2.90 13.97 -0.39
C GLY A 55 3.81 12.79 -0.70
N TYR A 56 3.27 11.81 -1.41
CA TYR A 56 3.98 10.59 -1.70
C TYR A 56 3.94 10.31 -3.19
N THR A 57 4.93 9.57 -3.65
CA THR A 57 4.92 9.03 -4.99
C THR A 57 5.06 7.52 -4.93
N HIS A 58 4.33 6.85 -5.80
CA HIS A 58 4.29 5.41 -5.88
C HIS A 58 4.71 4.94 -7.25
N VAL A 59 5.56 3.92 -7.29
CA VAL A 59 5.95 3.21 -8.51
C VAL A 59 5.90 1.72 -8.23
N LEU A 60 5.22 0.97 -9.08
CA LEU A 60 5.26 -0.49 -9.10
C LEU A 60 5.69 -0.95 -10.48
N VAL A 61 6.67 -1.83 -10.55
CA VAL A 61 7.02 -2.60 -11.75
C VAL A 61 6.45 -4.00 -11.58
N TYR A 62 5.60 -4.39 -12.52
CA TYR A 62 4.88 -5.66 -12.57
C TYR A 62 5.34 -6.46 -13.79
N SER A 63 5.64 -7.75 -13.63
CA SER A 63 5.86 -8.66 -14.76
C SER A 63 4.56 -9.40 -15.06
N ARG A 64 4.05 -9.19 -16.28
CA ARG A 64 2.81 -9.83 -16.78
C ARG A 64 2.98 -11.33 -16.88
N ARG A 65 4.11 -11.80 -17.40
CA ARG A 65 4.44 -13.23 -17.50
C ARG A 65 4.56 -13.92 -16.15
N GLN A 66 5.07 -13.25 -15.13
CA GLN A 66 5.15 -13.81 -13.78
C GLN A 66 3.86 -13.61 -12.97
N ALA A 67 2.92 -12.82 -13.48
CA ALA A 67 1.69 -12.43 -12.81
C ALA A 67 1.93 -11.86 -11.40
N ARG A 68 2.95 -11.01 -11.24
CA ARG A 68 3.30 -10.39 -9.95
C ARG A 68 4.20 -9.15 -10.07
N PRO A 69 4.25 -8.32 -9.01
CA PRO A 69 5.28 -7.31 -8.82
C PRO A 69 6.69 -7.89 -8.78
N THR A 70 7.61 -7.13 -9.37
CA THR A 70 9.05 -7.39 -9.27
C THR A 70 9.74 -6.30 -8.44
N ILE A 71 9.29 -5.05 -8.54
CA ILE A 71 9.81 -3.89 -7.80
C ILE A 71 8.66 -2.98 -7.37
N ALA A 72 8.68 -2.45 -6.14
CA ALA A 72 7.84 -1.34 -5.70
C ALA A 72 8.69 -0.28 -5.00
N VAL A 73 8.31 0.99 -5.18
CA VAL A 73 8.94 2.15 -4.53
C VAL A 73 7.85 3.10 -4.06
N VAL A 74 7.93 3.52 -2.80
CA VAL A 74 7.07 4.56 -2.22
C VAL A 74 7.95 5.57 -1.50
N GLY A 75 7.85 6.83 -1.89
CA GLY A 75 8.74 7.88 -1.36
C GLY A 75 8.00 9.15 -0.95
N ASP A 76 8.44 9.76 0.16
CA ASP A 76 8.01 11.09 0.61
C ASP A 76 8.70 12.19 -0.23
N ILE A 77 7.93 13.13 -0.76
CA ILE A 77 8.43 14.21 -1.63
C ILE A 77 8.80 15.50 -0.88
N PHE A 78 8.43 15.65 0.39
CA PHE A 78 8.61 16.88 1.19
C PHE A 78 9.53 16.67 2.39
N HIS A 79 9.29 15.64 3.20
CA HIS A 79 9.81 15.52 4.55
C HIS A 79 10.84 14.39 4.64
N HIS A 80 12.10 14.72 4.35
CA HIS A 80 13.26 13.89 4.71
C HIS A 80 13.27 12.48 4.11
N LEU A 81 13.27 12.40 2.76
CA LEU A 81 13.62 11.25 1.90
C LEU A 81 13.71 9.90 2.61
N GLN A 82 12.55 9.38 2.99
CA GLN A 82 12.32 7.99 3.31
C GLN A 82 11.75 7.34 2.05
N VAL A 83 12.47 6.36 1.52
CA VAL A 83 12.02 5.60 0.35
C VAL A 83 11.87 4.16 0.77
N TYR A 84 10.63 3.70 0.80
CA TYR A 84 10.30 2.30 1.00
C TYR A 84 10.41 1.58 -0.33
N VAL A 85 11.10 0.44 -0.32
CA VAL A 85 11.34 -0.35 -1.53
C VAL A 85 11.04 -1.79 -1.23
N ALA A 86 10.44 -2.48 -2.20
CA ALA A 86 10.47 -3.92 -2.27
C ALA A 86 10.97 -4.37 -3.63
N ALA A 87 11.77 -5.43 -3.66
CA ALA A 87 12.27 -6.00 -4.89
C ALA A 87 12.51 -7.51 -4.73
N GLN A 88 12.41 -8.25 -5.83
CA GLN A 88 12.93 -9.61 -5.89
C GLN A 88 14.46 -9.58 -5.98
N ASP A 89 15.13 -10.35 -5.13
CA ASP A 89 16.56 -10.60 -5.26
C ASP A 89 16.86 -11.59 -6.42
N ARG A 90 18.15 -11.85 -6.66
CA ARG A 90 18.59 -12.71 -7.78
C ARG A 90 18.12 -14.16 -7.65
N ASP A 91 17.79 -14.59 -6.43
CA ASP A 91 17.31 -15.92 -6.13
C ASP A 91 15.77 -15.99 -6.15
N GLY A 92 15.11 -14.85 -6.45
CA GLY A 92 13.66 -14.73 -6.54
C GLY A 92 12.96 -14.47 -5.21
N ASN A 93 13.70 -14.23 -4.12
CA ASN A 93 13.11 -13.92 -2.82
C ASN A 93 12.72 -12.46 -2.74
N ASP A 94 11.58 -12.20 -2.11
CA ASP A 94 11.11 -10.84 -1.88
C ASP A 94 11.89 -10.20 -0.71
N ARG A 95 12.38 -8.99 -0.93
CA ARG A 95 13.07 -8.19 0.09
C ARG A 95 12.41 -6.83 0.18
N ALA A 96 12.26 -6.32 1.40
CA ALA A 96 11.81 -4.97 1.66
C ALA A 96 12.82 -4.19 2.50
N PHE A 97 12.99 -2.91 2.18
CA PHE A 97 13.89 -2.01 2.89
C PHE A 97 13.37 -0.57 2.88
N LEU A 98 13.76 0.17 3.91
CA LEU A 98 13.62 1.61 4.00
C LEU A 98 14.99 2.26 3.76
N LEU A 99 15.08 3.11 2.74
CA LEU A 99 16.25 3.95 2.49
C LEU A 99 16.04 5.31 3.12
N THR A 100 17.01 5.75 3.91
CA THR A 100 17.06 7.11 4.46
C THR A 100 17.76 8.06 3.51
N ARG A 101 17.62 9.37 3.76
CA ARG A 101 18.23 10.45 2.98
C ARG A 101 19.75 10.31 2.79
N ASP A 102 20.44 9.81 3.79
CA ASP A 102 21.90 9.61 3.80
C ASP A 102 22.32 8.26 3.19
N GLY A 103 21.37 7.51 2.65
CA GLY A 103 21.61 6.25 1.94
C GLY A 103 21.74 5.03 2.84
N HIS A 104 21.40 5.14 4.13
CA HIS A 104 21.35 3.97 4.99
C HIS A 104 20.13 3.12 4.66
N GLU A 105 20.36 1.81 4.60
CA GLU A 105 19.34 0.82 4.36
C GLU A 105 18.91 0.19 5.70
N HIS A 106 17.60 0.15 5.93
CA HIS A 106 16.98 -0.56 7.03
C HIS A 106 16.12 -1.69 6.46
N THR A 107 16.51 -2.93 6.69
CA THR A 107 15.72 -4.09 6.30
C THR A 107 14.36 -4.09 7.01
N LEU A 108 13.31 -4.37 6.26
CA LEU A 108 11.95 -4.56 6.77
C LEU A 108 11.63 -6.05 6.71
N ASP A 109 11.77 -6.77 7.82
CA ASP A 109 11.56 -8.22 7.90
C ASP A 109 10.80 -8.67 9.16
N ARG A 110 10.35 -7.73 9.99
CA ARG A 110 9.75 -7.97 11.31
C ARG A 110 8.55 -7.07 11.56
N PRO A 111 7.48 -7.20 10.76
CA PRO A 111 6.24 -6.49 11.01
C PRO A 111 5.66 -6.92 12.36
N SER A 112 4.80 -6.06 12.91
CA SER A 112 4.29 -6.22 14.26
C SER A 112 3.53 -7.54 14.50
N GLN A 113 3.77 -8.14 15.66
CA GLN A 113 3.14 -9.39 16.11
C GLN A 113 2.10 -9.16 17.22
N VAL A 114 1.66 -7.91 17.43
CA VAL A 114 0.68 -7.58 18.47
C VAL A 114 -0.73 -8.10 18.12
N GLN A 115 -1.57 -8.15 19.15
CA GLN A 115 -3.00 -8.41 19.03
C GLN A 115 -3.80 -7.10 19.12
N LEU A 116 -5.05 -7.14 18.68
CA LEU A 116 -5.93 -5.97 18.56
C LEU A 116 -5.98 -5.06 19.80
N PRO A 117 -6.11 -5.56 21.05
CA PRO A 117 -6.15 -4.70 22.25
C PRO A 117 -4.86 -3.92 22.54
N ALA A 118 -3.77 -4.26 21.86
CA ALA A 118 -2.47 -3.61 21.96
C ALA A 118 -2.04 -2.90 20.67
N ALA A 119 -2.87 -2.93 19.62
CA ALA A 119 -2.52 -2.45 18.30
C ALA A 119 -2.76 -0.94 18.13
N LEU A 120 -1.87 -0.28 17.40
CA LEU A 120 -2.12 0.96 16.68
C LEU A 120 -2.68 0.62 15.29
N VAL A 121 -3.98 0.84 15.12
CA VAL A 121 -4.65 0.65 13.82
C VAL A 121 -4.89 2.01 13.18
N THR A 122 -4.45 2.17 11.93
CA THR A 122 -4.60 3.43 11.19
C THR A 122 -5.67 3.32 10.09
N ASN A 123 -6.25 4.46 9.74
CA ASN A 123 -7.18 4.60 8.62
C ASN A 123 -7.05 5.99 8.00
N TYR A 124 -7.44 6.15 6.73
CA TYR A 124 -7.55 7.45 6.09
C TYR A 124 -8.85 8.16 6.52
N LEU A 125 -8.77 9.03 7.54
CA LEU A 125 -9.93 9.60 8.24
C LEU A 125 -10.28 11.04 7.83
N MET A 126 -9.60 11.60 6.84
CA MET A 126 -9.67 13.04 6.55
C MET A 126 -11.00 13.52 5.95
N ARG A 127 -11.83 12.62 5.41
CA ARG A 127 -13.11 12.99 4.80
C ARG A 127 -14.26 12.64 5.76
N PRO A 128 -14.90 13.63 6.41
CA PRO A 128 -15.83 13.35 7.51
C PRO A 128 -16.94 12.37 7.15
N GLU A 129 -17.68 12.63 6.07
CA GLU A 129 -18.81 11.79 5.63
C GLU A 129 -18.35 10.46 5.04
N GLN A 130 -17.30 10.47 4.23
CA GLN A 130 -16.87 9.29 3.45
C GLN A 130 -15.99 8.32 4.24
N ARG A 131 -15.38 8.77 5.34
CA ARG A 131 -14.32 8.03 6.07
C ARG A 131 -14.51 8.04 7.57
N PHE A 132 -14.59 9.23 8.17
CA PHE A 132 -14.65 9.35 9.63
C PHE A 132 -15.96 8.81 10.20
N GLN A 133 -17.11 9.17 9.62
CA GLN A 133 -18.41 8.66 10.04
C GLN A 133 -18.51 7.13 9.91
N PRO A 134 -18.12 6.50 8.77
CA PRO A 134 -18.04 5.05 8.66
C PRO A 134 -17.19 4.42 9.76
N LEU A 135 -16.02 4.98 10.09
CA LEU A 135 -15.21 4.47 11.20
C LEU A 135 -15.90 4.64 12.56
N ALA A 136 -16.46 5.82 12.83
CA ALA A 136 -17.14 6.10 14.10
C ALA A 136 -18.33 5.16 14.35
N ALA A 137 -18.94 4.63 13.28
CA ALA A 137 -20.00 3.62 13.35
C ALA A 137 -19.50 2.21 13.70
N GLN A 138 -18.18 1.94 13.64
CA GLN A 138 -17.57 0.64 13.94
C GLN A 138 -17.39 0.43 15.45
N GLN A 139 -18.49 0.49 16.21
CA GLN A 139 -18.48 0.44 17.67
C GLN A 139 -17.84 -0.84 18.21
N ASP A 140 -18.08 -1.99 17.58
CA ASP A 140 -17.56 -3.28 18.04
C ASP A 140 -16.04 -3.36 17.85
N PHE A 141 -15.52 -2.83 16.74
CA PHE A 141 -14.09 -2.67 16.50
C PHE A 141 -13.46 -1.69 17.49
N LEU A 142 -14.06 -0.53 17.72
CA LEU A 142 -13.56 0.45 18.68
C LEU A 142 -13.55 -0.10 20.11
N ALA A 143 -14.55 -0.89 20.48
CA ALA A 143 -14.61 -1.59 21.77
C ALA A 143 -13.52 -2.66 21.87
N ALA A 144 -13.34 -3.49 20.84
CA ALA A 144 -12.30 -4.53 20.80
C ALA A 144 -10.88 -3.95 20.85
N LEU A 145 -10.65 -2.83 20.17
CA LEU A 145 -9.40 -2.08 20.20
C LEU A 145 -9.12 -1.47 21.58
N SER A 146 -10.18 -1.00 22.26
CA SER A 146 -10.09 -0.38 23.60
C SER A 146 -10.05 -1.40 24.75
N ALA A 147 -10.17 -2.70 24.45
CA ALA A 147 -10.15 -3.75 25.46
C ALA A 147 -8.80 -3.82 26.19
N GLU A 148 -8.80 -4.44 27.37
CA GLU A 148 -7.57 -4.67 28.11
C GLU A 148 -6.69 -5.70 27.39
N SER A 149 -5.40 -5.40 27.28
CA SER A 149 -4.36 -6.38 26.95
C SER A 149 -4.22 -7.41 28.08
N PRO A 150 -3.52 -8.55 27.86
CA PRO A 150 -3.36 -9.60 28.88
C PRO A 150 -2.76 -9.14 30.22
N ASP A 151 -2.09 -7.99 30.26
CA ASP A 151 -1.53 -7.37 31.46
C ASP A 151 -2.46 -6.33 32.11
N GLY A 152 -3.74 -6.29 31.72
CA GLY A 152 -4.77 -5.43 32.29
C GLY A 152 -4.74 -3.97 31.81
N LYS A 153 -3.97 -3.65 30.76
CA LYS A 153 -3.84 -2.26 30.25
C LYS A 153 -4.51 -2.09 28.89
N ALA A 154 -5.30 -1.03 28.74
CA ALA A 154 -5.86 -0.62 27.46
C ALA A 154 -4.82 0.13 26.61
N ARG A 155 -4.14 -0.59 25.71
CA ARG A 155 -3.06 -0.04 24.87
C ARG A 155 -3.48 0.31 23.45
N GLY A 156 -4.56 -0.27 22.94
CA GLY A 156 -4.98 -0.07 21.57
C GLY A 156 -5.23 1.41 21.25
N ARG A 157 -4.87 1.81 20.04
CA ARG A 157 -5.00 3.18 19.55
C ARG A 157 -5.55 3.17 18.13
N ILE A 158 -6.35 4.18 17.83
CA ILE A 158 -6.72 4.49 16.46
C ILE A 158 -5.95 5.72 16.00
N GLY A 159 -5.28 5.58 14.87
CA GLY A 159 -4.49 6.63 14.24
C GLY A 159 -5.05 7.06 12.88
N VAL A 160 -4.54 8.17 12.39
CA VAL A 160 -4.74 8.60 11.00
C VAL A 160 -3.48 8.26 10.21
N ASP A 161 -3.66 7.64 9.05
CA ASP A 161 -2.64 7.59 8.00
C ASP A 161 -3.11 8.40 6.80
N PHE A 162 -2.15 9.06 6.15
CA PHE A 162 -2.41 10.02 5.09
C PHE A 162 -2.23 9.36 3.73
N GLY A 163 -3.05 8.35 3.40
CA GLY A 163 -3.02 7.69 2.09
C GLY A 163 -2.36 6.32 2.12
N SER A 164 -1.83 5.86 0.99
CA SER A 164 -1.30 4.50 0.83
C SER A 164 0.04 4.24 1.50
N ILE A 165 0.71 5.28 1.97
CA ILE A 165 1.90 5.16 2.81
C ILE A 165 1.67 4.31 4.08
N GLY A 166 0.42 4.22 4.56
CA GLY A 166 0.10 3.43 5.75
C GLY A 166 0.47 1.94 5.62
N LEU A 167 0.44 1.36 4.41
CA LEU A 167 0.93 -0.02 4.21
C LEU A 167 2.45 -0.13 4.44
N CYS A 168 3.21 0.91 4.07
CA CYS A 168 4.64 0.99 4.32
C CYS A 168 4.95 1.21 5.81
N HIS A 169 4.12 2.00 6.51
CA HIS A 169 4.23 2.15 7.96
C HIS A 169 4.00 0.84 8.70
N VAL A 170 3.05 0.01 8.25
CA VAL A 170 2.86 -1.36 8.77
C VAL A 170 4.09 -2.23 8.49
N ALA A 171 4.63 -2.16 7.26
CA ALA A 171 5.82 -2.92 6.88
C ALA A 171 7.04 -2.57 7.76
N ALA A 172 7.17 -1.30 8.14
CA ALA A 172 8.23 -0.82 9.03
C ALA A 172 7.92 -0.93 10.53
N GLY A 173 6.76 -1.47 10.91
CA GLY A 173 6.35 -1.61 12.31
C GLY A 173 6.09 -0.27 13.02
N LEU A 174 5.84 0.81 12.27
CA LEU A 174 5.45 2.12 12.80
C LEU A 174 3.96 2.15 13.21
N SER A 175 3.16 1.37 12.50
CA SER A 175 1.78 1.01 12.86
C SER A 175 1.61 -0.51 12.79
N ASP A 176 0.59 -1.04 13.46
CA ASP A 176 0.39 -2.49 13.53
C ASP A 176 -0.55 -2.99 12.43
N ALA A 177 -1.49 -2.14 12.02
CA ALA A 177 -2.39 -2.39 10.91
C ALA A 177 -2.90 -1.09 10.29
N MET A 178 -3.28 -1.17 9.02
CA MET A 178 -4.02 -0.15 8.29
C MET A 178 -5.29 -0.78 7.73
N ILE A 179 -6.43 -0.09 7.88
CA ILE A 179 -7.71 -0.55 7.36
C ILE A 179 -8.28 0.42 6.35
N GLU A 180 -9.01 -0.09 5.36
CA GLU A 180 -9.76 0.68 4.39
C GLU A 180 -11.03 -0.10 4.02
N PHE A 181 -12.16 0.24 4.61
CA PHE A 181 -13.41 -0.52 4.47
C PHE A 181 -14.57 0.30 3.87
N ALA A 182 -14.34 1.55 3.48
CA ALA A 182 -15.41 2.45 3.01
C ALA A 182 -15.42 2.61 1.48
N LYS A 183 -14.56 3.44 0.91
CA LYS A 183 -14.46 3.70 -0.54
C LYS A 183 -13.46 2.76 -1.24
N GLY A 184 -12.47 2.22 -0.54
CA GLY A 184 -11.40 1.44 -1.16
C GLY A 184 -10.31 2.31 -1.81
N PHE A 185 -9.20 1.66 -2.17
CA PHE A 185 -8.02 2.23 -2.85
C PHE A 185 -7.96 1.78 -4.30
N ALA A 186 -7.47 2.65 -5.20
CA ALA A 186 -7.19 2.22 -6.56
C ALA A 186 -5.96 1.32 -6.58
N ILE A 187 -5.74 0.64 -7.69
CA ILE A 187 -4.57 -0.21 -7.85
C ILE A 187 -3.25 0.56 -7.68
N TRP A 188 -3.15 1.80 -8.16
CA TRP A 188 -1.94 2.61 -8.01
C TRP A 188 -1.67 3.07 -6.57
N ASP A 189 -2.72 3.24 -5.76
CA ASP A 189 -2.60 3.50 -4.31
C ASP A 189 -2.20 2.21 -3.57
N LEU A 190 -2.90 1.10 -3.83
CA LEU A 190 -2.80 -0.13 -3.03
C LEU A 190 -1.56 -0.97 -3.37
N SER A 191 -1.34 -1.23 -4.66
CA SER A 191 -0.42 -2.29 -5.11
C SER A 191 1.06 -2.08 -4.73
N PRO A 192 1.61 -0.84 -4.70
CA PRO A 192 3.00 -0.60 -4.32
C PRO A 192 3.23 -0.89 -2.83
N GLY A 193 2.39 -0.32 -1.97
CA GLY A 193 2.43 -0.58 -0.53
C GLY A 193 2.11 -2.03 -0.16
N HIS A 194 1.21 -2.67 -0.92
CA HIS A 194 0.88 -4.09 -0.73
C HIS A 194 2.09 -4.99 -0.98
N TYR A 195 2.83 -4.77 -2.08
CA TYR A 195 4.04 -5.57 -2.34
C TYR A 195 5.13 -5.33 -1.28
N ILE A 196 5.30 -4.08 -0.84
CA ILE A 196 6.24 -3.74 0.25
C ILE A 196 5.89 -4.48 1.54
N LEU A 197 4.62 -4.45 1.94
CA LEU A 197 4.16 -5.15 3.14
C LEU A 197 4.30 -6.67 3.01
N HIS A 198 3.96 -7.24 1.85
CA HIS A 198 4.16 -8.66 1.57
C HIS A 198 5.63 -9.06 1.71
N ALA A 199 6.53 -8.32 1.06
CA ALA A 199 7.97 -8.57 1.11
C ALA A 199 8.55 -8.42 2.53
N ALA A 200 7.94 -7.59 3.38
CA ALA A 200 8.28 -7.49 4.78
C ALA A 200 7.73 -8.64 5.65
N GLY A 201 6.85 -9.50 5.11
CA GLY A 201 6.23 -10.62 5.84
C GLY A 201 4.88 -10.29 6.49
N GLY A 202 4.29 -9.13 6.15
CA GLY A 202 2.94 -8.78 6.57
C GLY A 202 1.87 -9.38 5.66
N VAL A 203 0.61 -9.04 5.93
CA VAL A 203 -0.54 -9.58 5.19
C VAL A 203 -1.51 -8.47 4.77
N VAL A 204 -2.14 -8.66 3.62
CA VAL A 204 -3.28 -7.84 3.17
C VAL A 204 -4.43 -8.76 2.81
N THR A 205 -5.59 -8.56 3.44
CA THR A 205 -6.81 -9.33 3.18
C THR A 205 -7.94 -8.42 2.71
N ASP A 206 -8.92 -8.99 2.01
CA ASP A 206 -10.21 -8.34 1.84
C ASP A 206 -11.01 -8.32 3.17
N LEU A 207 -12.23 -7.77 3.13
CA LEU A 207 -13.11 -7.70 4.30
C LEU A 207 -13.80 -9.04 4.63
N GLN A 208 -13.67 -10.03 3.75
CA GLN A 208 -14.11 -11.41 3.95
C GLN A 208 -13.01 -12.26 4.61
N GLY A 209 -11.77 -11.75 4.64
CA GLY A 209 -10.59 -12.38 5.21
C GLY A 209 -9.81 -13.25 4.22
N ALA A 210 -10.12 -13.19 2.92
CA ALA A 210 -9.29 -13.82 1.90
C ALA A 210 -8.05 -12.95 1.65
N SER A 211 -6.88 -13.58 1.50
CA SER A 211 -5.65 -12.85 1.15
C SER A 211 -5.80 -12.23 -0.23
N ILE A 212 -5.41 -10.96 -0.36
CA ILE A 212 -5.29 -10.33 -1.67
C ILE A 212 -4.00 -10.87 -2.32
N ALA A 213 -4.12 -11.45 -3.51
CA ALA A 213 -2.98 -11.96 -4.24
C ALA A 213 -2.13 -10.81 -4.81
N LEU A 214 -0.84 -11.09 -5.05
CA LEU A 214 0.05 -10.20 -5.79
C LEU A 214 -0.22 -10.22 -7.30
N ASP A 215 -0.96 -11.20 -7.81
CA ASP A 215 -1.48 -11.18 -9.16
C ASP A 215 -2.65 -10.20 -9.25
N TYR A 216 -2.43 -9.13 -10.02
CA TYR A 216 -3.41 -8.06 -10.19
C TYR A 216 -4.19 -8.17 -11.50
N ASN A 217 -3.97 -9.23 -12.29
CA ASN A 217 -4.53 -9.44 -13.63
C ASN A 217 -4.23 -8.24 -14.56
N LEU A 218 -2.95 -7.96 -14.80
CA LEU A 218 -2.50 -6.86 -15.68
C LEU A 218 -2.08 -7.39 -17.06
N ASP A 219 -2.77 -8.42 -17.54
CA ASP A 219 -2.34 -9.23 -18.67
C ASP A 219 -2.54 -8.56 -20.03
N SER A 220 -3.33 -7.51 -20.12
CA SER A 220 -3.55 -6.73 -21.34
C SER A 220 -3.90 -5.27 -21.01
N LEU A 221 -3.89 -4.38 -22.01
CA LEU A 221 -4.35 -2.99 -21.81
C LEU A 221 -5.80 -2.92 -21.32
N THR A 222 -6.65 -3.85 -21.75
CA THR A 222 -8.04 -3.92 -21.28
C THR A 222 -8.11 -4.34 -19.82
N ASP A 223 -7.33 -5.34 -19.41
CA ASP A 223 -7.31 -5.80 -18.02
C ASP A 223 -6.70 -4.74 -17.10
N ILE A 224 -5.64 -4.05 -17.55
CA ILE A 224 -5.04 -2.92 -16.83
C ILE A 224 -6.05 -1.80 -16.64
N LYS A 225 -6.79 -1.43 -17.69
CA LYS A 225 -7.84 -0.40 -17.58
C LYS A 225 -8.95 -0.83 -16.61
N GLN A 226 -9.40 -2.08 -16.69
CA GLN A 226 -10.39 -2.62 -15.76
C GLN A 226 -9.89 -2.61 -14.31
N ALA A 227 -8.62 -2.94 -14.07
CA ALA A 227 -8.01 -2.90 -12.74
C ALA A 227 -7.89 -1.47 -12.21
N MET A 228 -7.60 -0.51 -13.09
CA MET A 228 -7.53 0.93 -12.79
C MET A 228 -8.89 1.52 -12.38
N ASP A 229 -9.99 1.02 -12.95
CA ASP A 229 -11.36 1.47 -12.61
C ASP A 229 -11.88 0.88 -11.29
N GLN A 230 -11.22 -0.14 -10.74
CA GLN A 230 -11.64 -0.80 -9.51
C GLN A 230 -11.04 -0.16 -8.26
N ARG A 231 -11.82 -0.12 -7.19
CA ARG A 231 -11.37 0.25 -5.84
C ARG A 231 -11.47 -0.96 -4.92
N ARG A 232 -10.42 -1.24 -4.16
CA ARG A 232 -10.35 -2.39 -3.23
C ARG A 232 -10.36 -1.92 -1.78
N ARG A 233 -11.24 -2.55 -1.00
CA ARG A 233 -11.26 -2.45 0.46
C ARG A 233 -10.37 -3.55 1.03
N PHE A 234 -9.69 -3.26 2.13
CA PHE A 234 -8.71 -4.18 2.68
C PHE A 234 -8.47 -3.98 4.18
N ILE A 235 -7.81 -4.98 4.75
CA ILE A 235 -7.14 -4.95 6.06
C ILE A 235 -5.68 -5.31 5.78
N ALA A 236 -4.77 -4.38 6.02
CA ALA A 236 -3.33 -4.61 5.99
C ALA A 236 -2.83 -4.71 7.42
N ALA A 237 -2.12 -5.77 7.78
CA ALA A 237 -1.66 -5.98 9.15
C ALA A 237 -0.28 -6.62 9.17
N GLY A 238 0.45 -6.41 10.28
CA GLY A 238 1.75 -7.04 10.45
C GLY A 238 1.69 -8.57 10.62
N ASN A 239 0.52 -9.12 10.95
CA ASN A 239 0.30 -10.56 11.07
C ASN A 239 -1.16 -10.97 10.80
N VAL A 240 -1.36 -12.24 10.47
CA VAL A 240 -2.67 -12.82 10.11
C VAL A 240 -3.68 -12.83 11.27
N ASN A 241 -3.20 -12.96 12.52
CA ASN A 241 -4.08 -12.99 13.68
C ASN A 241 -4.73 -11.61 13.91
N LEU A 242 -3.93 -10.54 13.83
CA LEU A 242 -4.41 -9.16 13.93
C LEU A 242 -5.41 -8.85 12.82
N ALA A 243 -5.10 -9.20 11.55
CA ALA A 243 -6.06 -9.04 10.45
C ALA A 243 -7.39 -9.76 10.72
N GLY A 244 -7.33 -11.00 11.23
CA GLY A 244 -8.51 -11.79 11.58
C GLY A 244 -9.31 -11.21 12.74
N GLN A 245 -8.66 -10.65 13.76
CA GLN A 245 -9.31 -9.97 14.88
C GLN A 245 -10.01 -8.69 14.43
N ILE A 246 -9.33 -7.87 13.62
CA ILE A 246 -9.92 -6.67 13.01
C ILE A 246 -11.17 -7.04 12.22
N ARG A 247 -11.05 -7.99 11.28
CA ARG A 247 -12.17 -8.44 10.43
C ARG A 247 -13.38 -8.87 11.25
N LYS A 248 -13.18 -9.67 12.30
CA LYS A 248 -14.27 -10.18 13.16
C LYS A 248 -15.01 -9.06 13.91
N SER A 249 -14.34 -7.93 14.14
CA SER A 249 -14.87 -6.79 14.89
C SER A 249 -15.46 -5.69 14.00
N LEU A 250 -15.18 -5.71 12.69
CA LEU A 250 -15.79 -4.79 11.74
C LEU A 250 -17.21 -5.24 11.40
N ARG A 251 -18.14 -4.28 11.38
CA ARG A 251 -19.46 -4.42 10.78
C ARG A 251 -19.34 -4.29 9.26
N GLN A 252 -19.86 -5.28 8.55
CA GLN A 252 -19.92 -5.31 7.08
C GLN A 252 -21.03 -4.43 6.54
#